data_AF-A0A067CVC1-F1
#
_entry.id   AF-A0A067CVC1-F1
#
_cell.length_a   1.000
_cell.length_b   1.000
_cell.length_c   1.000
_cell.angle_alpha   90.00
_cell.angle_beta   90.00
_cell.angle_gamma   90.00
#
_symmetry.space_group_name_H-M   'P 1'
#
loop_
_entity.id
_entity.type
_entity.pdbx_description
1 polymer ?
#
loop_
_entity_poly.entity_id
_entity_poly.type
_entity_poly.pdbx_seq_one_letter_code
_entity_poly.pdbx_strand_id
1 'polypeptide(L)'
;MTGSAKGRSPACLPKPNKRQALCSSVCPIVLVNCIRKAVSVMVLARIQEKPDKQIGEYQSCFVPGRSTADVLWSHQWPVAQIRQYDEQFSILGIDFFCAFDTIDCAKVLTVL
;
A
#
# COMPACT_ATOMS: atom_id res chain seq x y z
N MET A 1 32.31 6.57 -20.97
CA MET A 1 31.84 5.22 -21.35
C MET A 1 30.69 4.88 -20.43
N THR A 2 29.47 5.17 -20.89
CA THR A 2 28.23 5.06 -20.12
C THR A 2 27.84 3.59 -19.98
N GLY A 3 28.11 3.01 -18.81
CA GLY A 3 27.67 1.66 -18.48
C GLY A 3 26.15 1.61 -18.41
N SER A 4 25.52 0.99 -19.40
CA SER A 4 24.10 0.65 -19.40
C SER A 4 23.84 -0.32 -18.25
N ALA A 5 23.34 0.21 -17.13
CA ALA A 5 22.91 -0.58 -16.00
C ALA A 5 21.64 -1.35 -16.39
N LYS A 6 21.82 -2.54 -16.94
CA LYS A 6 20.74 -3.48 -17.26
C LYS A 6 20.07 -3.88 -15.94
N GLY A 7 18.99 -3.20 -15.58
CA GLY A 7 18.16 -3.53 -14.42
C GLY A 7 17.67 -4.98 -14.54
N ARG A 8 17.64 -5.72 -13.41
CA ARG A 8 17.06 -7.07 -13.39
C ARG A 8 15.58 -6.98 -13.76
N SER A 9 15.13 -7.86 -14.64
CA SER A 9 13.71 -8.01 -14.98
C SER A 9 12.90 -8.34 -13.72
N PRO A 10 11.71 -7.73 -13.53
CA PRO A 10 10.86 -8.01 -12.38
C PRO A 10 10.34 -9.46 -12.42
N ALA A 11 10.17 -10.06 -11.24
CA ALA A 11 9.48 -11.33 -11.10
C ALA A 11 7.97 -11.09 -11.14
N CYS A 12 7.25 -11.71 -12.07
CA CYS A 12 5.80 -11.52 -12.23
C CYS A 12 5.05 -12.59 -11.43
N LEU A 13 4.45 -12.21 -10.30
CA LEU A 13 3.62 -13.12 -9.50
C LEU A 13 2.14 -13.00 -9.92
N PRO A 14 1.39 -14.10 -10.03
CA PRO A 14 -0.04 -14.03 -10.32
C PRO A 14 -0.81 -13.42 -9.14
N LYS A 15 -1.71 -12.47 -9.44
CA LYS A 15 -2.63 -11.92 -8.43
C LYS A 15 -3.66 -12.99 -8.05
N PRO A 16 -4.05 -13.07 -6.76
CA PRO A 16 -5.07 -14.02 -6.31
C PRO A 16 -6.39 -13.79 -7.06
N ASN A 17 -7.10 -14.88 -7.35
CA ASN A 17 -8.41 -14.88 -8.01
C ASN A 17 -8.46 -14.22 -9.40
N LYS A 18 -7.33 -14.08 -10.10
CA LYS A 18 -7.28 -13.63 -11.49
C LYS A 18 -6.80 -14.73 -12.44
N ARG A 19 -7.34 -14.76 -13.66
CA ARG A 19 -6.93 -15.72 -14.71
C ARG A 19 -5.46 -15.44 -15.11
N GLN A 20 -4.62 -16.49 -15.14
CA GLN A 20 -3.16 -16.39 -15.32
C GLN A 20 -2.70 -15.91 -16.71
N ALA A 21 -3.60 -15.71 -17.68
CA ALA A 21 -3.23 -15.47 -19.07
C ALA A 21 -3.04 -13.99 -19.48
N LEU A 22 -3.38 -13.02 -18.62
CA LEU A 22 -3.38 -11.59 -18.95
C LEU A 22 -2.25 -10.85 -18.24
N CYS A 23 -1.50 -9.99 -18.92
CA CYS A 23 -0.45 -9.18 -18.27
C CYS A 23 -0.97 -8.28 -17.14
N SER A 24 -2.26 -7.96 -17.10
CA SER A 24 -2.90 -7.21 -16.01
C SER A 24 -3.17 -8.03 -14.74
N SER A 25 -3.13 -9.37 -14.86
CA SER A 25 -3.34 -10.30 -13.74
C SER A 25 -2.07 -10.61 -12.96
N VAL A 26 -0.91 -10.10 -13.38
CA VAL A 26 0.34 -10.23 -12.63
C VAL A 26 0.64 -9.01 -11.76
N CYS A 27 1.37 -9.23 -10.68
CA CYS A 27 1.99 -8.23 -9.81
C CYS A 27 3.51 -8.33 -10.01
N PRO A 28 4.13 -7.33 -10.65
CA PRO A 28 5.58 -7.30 -10.79
C PRO A 28 6.22 -7.03 -9.44
N ILE A 29 7.19 -7.86 -9.05
CA ILE A 29 8.01 -7.66 -7.85
C ILE A 29 9.47 -7.54 -8.26
N VAL A 30 10.08 -6.41 -7.92
CA VAL A 30 11.51 -6.20 -8.11
C VAL A 30 12.25 -6.67 -6.86
N LEU A 31 13.03 -7.75 -7.01
CA LEU A 31 13.91 -8.23 -5.95
C LEU A 31 15.14 -7.32 -5.85
N VAL A 32 15.21 -6.58 -4.75
CA VAL A 32 16.36 -5.74 -4.42
C VAL A 32 17.46 -6.55 -3.73
N ASN A 33 18.73 -6.20 -3.99
CA ASN A 33 19.87 -6.82 -3.32
C ASN A 33 19.81 -6.59 -1.79
N CYS A 34 20.36 -7.51 -0.99
CA CYS A 34 20.39 -7.45 0.46
C CYS A 34 20.93 -6.11 0.98
N ILE A 35 22.02 -5.60 0.41
CA ILE A 35 22.60 -4.31 0.79
C ILE A 35 21.61 -3.17 0.55
N ARG A 36 20.94 -3.15 -0.62
CA ARG A 36 19.95 -2.11 -0.93
C ARG A 36 18.75 -2.22 0.01
N LYS A 37 18.28 -3.43 0.30
CA LYS A 37 17.19 -3.67 1.25
C LYS A 37 17.54 -3.17 2.65
N ALA A 38 18.76 -3.44 3.12
CA ALA A 38 19.24 -2.97 4.42
C ALA A 38 19.24 -1.43 4.49
N VAL A 39 19.81 -0.77 3.49
CA VAL A 39 19.80 0.70 3.40
C VAL A 39 18.36 1.24 3.36
N SER A 40 17.47 0.62 2.57
CA SER A 40 16.05 1.04 2.53
C SER A 40 15.35 0.93 3.88
N VAL A 41 15.61 -0.12 4.67
CA VAL A 41 15.03 -0.27 6.01
C VAL A 41 15.59 0.79 6.96
N MET A 42 16.90 1.07 6.90
CA MET A 42 17.51 2.13 7.72
C MET A 42 16.96 3.52 7.37
N VAL A 43 16.76 3.81 6.09
CA VAL A 43 16.16 5.07 5.63
C VAL A 43 14.71 5.16 6.08
N LEU A 44 13.92 4.09 5.93
CA LEU A 44 12.53 4.04 6.38
C LEU A 44 12.43 4.41 7.87
N ALA A 45 13.24 3.79 8.72
CA ALA A 45 13.25 4.08 10.16
C ALA A 45 13.56 5.54 10.49
N ARG A 46 14.31 6.25 9.64
CA ARG A 46 14.64 7.67 9.84
C ARG A 46 13.55 8.61 9.35
N ILE A 47 12.83 8.24 8.30
CA ILE A 47 11.79 9.10 7.72
C ILE A 47 10.42 8.85 8.34
N GLN A 48 10.20 7.71 9.02
CA GLN A 48 8.90 7.24 9.51
C GLN A 48 8.14 8.25 10.38
N GLU A 49 8.85 9.09 11.15
CA GLU A 49 8.20 10.08 12.03
C GLU A 49 7.34 11.10 11.27
N LYS A 50 7.74 11.51 10.06
CA LYS A 50 6.99 12.49 9.25
C LYS A 50 5.66 11.94 8.72
N PRO A 51 5.62 10.80 8.00
CA PRO A 51 4.37 10.23 7.54
C PRO A 51 3.49 9.81 8.72
N ASP A 52 4.04 9.31 9.84
CA ASP A 52 3.23 8.95 11.01
C ASP A 52 2.47 10.16 11.60
N LYS A 53 3.01 11.37 11.48
CA LYS A 53 2.31 12.61 11.89
C LYS A 53 1.25 13.05 10.88
N GLN A 54 1.43 12.74 9.60
CA GLN A 54 0.48 13.12 8.54
C GLN A 54 -0.65 12.10 8.38
N ILE A 55 -0.32 10.82 8.57
CA ILE A 55 -1.23 9.70 8.50
C ILE A 55 -1.97 9.65 9.84
N GLY A 56 -3.22 10.11 9.86
CA GLY A 56 -4.05 10.12 11.06
C GLY A 56 -4.51 8.73 11.50
N GLU A 57 -5.25 8.68 12.62
CA GLU A 57 -5.77 7.45 13.24
C GLU A 57 -6.71 6.62 12.35
N TYR A 58 -7.17 7.18 11.24
CA TYR A 58 -8.02 6.52 10.25
C TYR A 58 -7.28 5.48 9.40
N GLN A 59 -5.95 5.52 9.36
CA GLN A 59 -5.15 4.55 8.63
C GLN A 59 -4.75 3.39 9.56
N SER A 60 -5.17 2.19 9.20
CA SER A 60 -4.84 0.95 9.92
C SER A 60 -3.76 0.12 9.24
N CYS A 61 -3.64 0.22 7.92
CA CYS A 61 -2.68 -0.56 7.14
C CYS A 61 -1.29 0.06 7.20
N PHE A 62 -0.26 -0.80 7.33
CA PHE A 62 1.17 -0.44 7.39
C PHE A 62 1.57 0.41 8.61
N VAL A 63 0.73 0.45 9.65
CA VAL A 63 1.03 1.13 10.93
C VAL A 63 1.38 0.09 12.00
N PRO A 64 2.49 0.25 12.75
CA PRO A 64 2.86 -0.66 13.84
C PRO A 64 1.76 -0.76 14.90
N GLY A 65 1.45 -1.97 15.35
CA GLY A 65 0.44 -2.22 16.40
C GLY A 65 -1.02 -2.12 15.93
N ARG A 66 -1.27 -1.85 14.64
CA ARG A 66 -2.60 -1.89 14.03
C ARG A 66 -2.79 -3.17 13.22
N SER A 67 -4.05 -3.57 13.05
CA SER A 67 -4.40 -4.78 12.30
C SER A 67 -5.60 -4.56 11.40
N THR A 68 -5.87 -5.52 10.51
CA THR A 68 -7.07 -5.50 9.67
C THR A 68 -8.36 -5.53 10.49
N ALA A 69 -8.31 -5.96 11.76
CA ALA A 69 -9.46 -5.93 12.67
C ALA A 69 -9.94 -4.48 12.92
N ASP A 70 -9.04 -3.50 12.91
CA ASP A 70 -9.41 -2.09 13.09
C ASP A 70 -10.30 -1.59 11.95
N VAL A 71 -10.00 -1.98 10.70
CA VAL A 71 -10.84 -1.68 9.53
C VAL A 71 -12.18 -2.37 9.63
N LEU A 72 -12.16 -3.65 10.00
CA LEU A 72 -13.37 -4.45 10.13
C LEU A 72 -14.31 -3.82 11.16
N TRP A 73 -13.78 -3.43 12.32
CA TRP A 73 -14.55 -2.77 13.36
C TRP A 73 -15.09 -1.41 12.91
N SER A 74 -14.26 -0.62 12.22
CA SER A 74 -14.65 0.68 11.68
C SER A 74 -15.81 0.58 10.69
N HIS A 75 -15.93 -0.54 9.97
CA HIS A 75 -17.04 -0.81 9.06
C HIS A 75 -18.24 -1.47 9.75
N GLN A 76 -18.00 -2.40 10.68
CA GLN A 76 -19.06 -3.16 11.35
C GLN A 76 -19.83 -2.31 12.37
N TRP A 77 -19.14 -1.41 13.07
CA TRP A 77 -19.76 -0.58 14.10
C TRP A 77 -20.87 0.33 13.56
N PRO A 78 -20.65 1.14 12.50
CA PRO A 78 -21.73 1.92 11.90
C PRO A 78 -22.87 1.03 11.41
N VAL A 79 -22.57 -0.09 10.74
CA VAL A 79 -23.59 -1.03 10.24
C VAL A 79 -24.48 -1.55 11.36
N ALA A 80 -23.93 -1.81 12.54
CA ALA A 80 -24.72 -2.21 13.71
C ALA A 80 -25.62 -1.08 14.22
N GLN A 81 -25.11 0.14 14.31
CA GLN A 81 -25.90 1.31 14.73
C GLN A 81 -27.04 1.60 13.75
N ILE A 82 -26.76 1.58 12.46
CA ILE A 82 -27.74 1.83 11.40
C ILE A 82 -28.89 0.83 11.48
N ARG A 83 -28.58 -0.46 11.69
CA ARG A 83 -29.60 -1.50 11.90
C ARG A 83 -30.43 -1.29 13.15
N GLN A 84 -29.88 -0.69 14.19
CA GLN A 84 -30.57 -0.41 15.43
C GLN A 84 -31.53 0.79 15.31
N TYR A 85 -31.14 1.82 14.56
CA TYR A 85 -31.89 3.08 14.45
C TYR A 85 -32.67 3.24 13.12
N ASP A 86 -32.62 2.23 12.24
CA ASP A 86 -33.26 2.21 10.91
C ASP A 86 -32.90 3.43 10.04
N GLU A 87 -31.62 3.83 10.10
CA GLU A 87 -31.09 4.93 9.28
C GLU A 87 -30.60 4.44 7.91
N GLN A 88 -30.36 5.34 6.97
CA GLN A 88 -29.75 5.00 5.68
C GLN A 88 -28.29 5.47 5.64
N PHE A 89 -27.39 4.58 5.21
CA PHE A 89 -25.97 4.85 5.08
C PHE A 89 -25.41 4.14 3.86
N SER A 90 -24.47 4.81 3.19
CA SER A 90 -23.84 4.33 1.96
C SER A 90 -22.32 4.28 2.16
N ILE A 91 -21.72 3.16 1.74
CA ILE A 91 -20.27 2.93 1.86
C ILE A 91 -19.65 2.99 0.48
N LEU A 92 -18.69 3.89 0.30
CA LEU A 92 -17.92 4.03 -0.93
C LEU A 92 -16.58 3.28 -0.80
N GLY A 93 -16.44 2.17 -1.51
CA GLY A 93 -15.16 1.48 -1.66
C GLY A 93 -14.32 2.15 -2.74
N ILE A 94 -13.12 2.61 -2.39
CA ILE A 94 -12.15 3.18 -3.33
C ILE A 94 -10.95 2.22 -3.42
N ASP A 95 -10.44 2.00 -4.63
CA ASP A 95 -9.22 1.23 -4.87
C ASP A 95 -8.36 1.90 -5.95
N PHE A 96 -7.04 1.69 -5.89
CA PHE A 96 -6.08 2.29 -6.80
C PHE A 96 -5.62 1.30 -7.88
N PHE A 97 -5.53 1.77 -9.12
CA PHE A 97 -4.91 0.98 -10.19
C PHE A 97 -3.38 1.04 -10.06
N CYS A 98 -2.74 -0.12 -9.89
CA CYS A 98 -1.27 -0.26 -9.84
C CYS A 98 -0.60 0.74 -8.88
N ALA A 99 -1.10 0.82 -7.63
CA ALA A 99 -0.74 1.84 -6.65
C ALA A 99 0.78 2.05 -6.48
N PHE A 100 1.58 0.97 -6.44
CA PHE A 100 3.02 1.05 -6.24
C PHE A 100 3.81 1.39 -7.51
N ASP A 101 3.26 1.09 -8.69
CA ASP A 101 3.93 1.33 -9.98
C ASP A 101 3.68 2.75 -10.49
N THR A 102 2.63 3.42 -10.00
CA THR A 102 2.15 4.71 -10.50
C THR A 102 2.51 5.90 -9.59
N ILE A 103 3.45 5.70 -8.66
CA ILE A 103 3.85 6.72 -7.69
C ILE A 103 4.69 7.82 -8.37
N ASP A 104 4.32 9.07 -8.13
CA ASP A 104 5.11 10.24 -8.54
C ASP A 104 6.19 10.54 -7.51
N CYS A 105 7.45 10.21 -7.84
CA CYS A 105 8.60 10.41 -6.97
C CYS A 105 8.80 11.89 -6.57
N ALA A 106 8.49 12.84 -7.45
CA ALA A 106 8.66 14.26 -7.14
C ALA A 106 7.68 14.69 -6.04
N LYS A 107 6.44 14.22 -6.10
CA LYS A 107 5.43 14.50 -5.05
C LYS A 107 5.80 13.86 -3.72
N VAL A 108 6.32 12.62 -3.73
CA VAL A 108 6.77 11.95 -2.51
C VAL A 108 7.88 12.74 -1.82
N LEU A 109 8.88 13.23 -2.58
CA LEU A 109 9.97 14.02 -2.02
C LEU A 109 9.53 15.36 -1.42
N THR A 110 8.44 15.96 -1.91
CA THR A 110 7.87 17.19 -1.33
C THR A 110 7.18 16.94 0.01
N VAL A 111 6.64 15.74 0.21
CA VAL A 111 5.89 15.35 1.43
C VAL A 111 6.84 14.82 2.52
N LEU A 112 7.96 14.22 2.12
CA LEU A 112 9.02 13.69 3.00
C LEU A 112 9.97 14.76 3.54
#